data_AF-A0A496ZTF9-F1
#
_entry.id   AF-A0A496ZTF9-F1
#
_cell.length_a   1.000
_cell.length_b   1.000
_cell.length_c   1.000
_cell.angle_alpha   90.00
_cell.angle_beta   90.00
_cell.angle_gamma   90.00
#
_symmetry.space_group_name_H-M   'P 1'
#
loop_
_entity.id
_entity.type
_entity.pdbx_description
1 polymer ?
#
loop_
_entity_poly.entity_id
_entity_poly.type
_entity_poly.pdbx_seq_one_letter_code
_entity_poly.pdbx_strand_id
1 'polypeptide(L)'
;MMIRDINGKERIVQDNLKVVSYNRKNDATAFTPTNIDGELVQVPEILEIESDENFVEVEIIGKRRRWTEWYPLEIFERMNPGIKVMV
;
A
#
# COMPACT_ATOMS: atom_id res chain seq x y z
N MET A 1 18.07 8.74 -3.53
CA MET A 1 17.37 9.37 -4.67
C MET A 1 16.18 10.21 -4.20
N MET A 2 15.54 10.98 -5.10
CA MET A 2 14.32 11.73 -4.80
C MET A 2 13.12 11.10 -5.51
N ILE A 3 12.01 10.93 -4.80
CA ILE A 3 10.74 10.39 -5.32
C ILE A 3 9.60 11.36 -5.05
N ARG A 4 8.47 11.17 -5.72
CA ARG A 4 7.18 11.79 -5.41
C ARG A 4 6.23 10.75 -4.81
N ASP A 5 5.72 11.03 -3.61
CA ASP A 5 4.75 10.17 -2.91
C ASP A 5 3.33 10.34 -3.48
N ILE A 6 2.39 9.46 -3.06
CA ILE A 6 0.99 9.45 -3.54
C ILE A 6 0.22 10.75 -3.27
N ASN A 7 0.70 11.59 -2.36
CA ASN A 7 0.13 12.91 -2.06
C ASN A 7 0.79 14.03 -2.88
N GLY A 8 1.68 13.67 -3.81
CA GLY A 8 2.41 14.61 -4.65
C GLY A 8 3.62 15.25 -3.97
N LYS A 9 4.03 14.80 -2.78
CA LYS A 9 5.14 15.41 -2.03
C LYS A 9 6.47 14.74 -2.37
N GLU A 10 7.51 15.56 -2.50
CA GLU A 10 8.87 15.09 -2.75
C GLU A 10 9.53 14.53 -1.48
N ARG A 11 10.16 13.35 -1.61
CA ARG A 11 10.81 12.61 -0.54
C ARG A 11 12.21 12.18 -0.95
N ILE A 12 13.12 12.19 0.02
CA ILE A 12 14.46 11.62 -0.14
C ILE A 12 14.43 10.19 0.40
N VAL A 13 14.91 9.26 -0.41
CA VAL A 13 14.87 7.81 -0.13
C VAL A 13 16.21 7.16 -0.46
N GLN A 14 16.43 5.95 0.05
CA GLN A 14 17.60 5.16 -0.36
C GLN A 14 17.53 4.74 -1.84
N ASP A 15 18.68 4.47 -2.46
CA ASP A 15 18.77 4.17 -3.89
C ASP A 15 18.29 2.76 -4.27
N ASN A 16 18.12 1.86 -3.29
CA ASN A 16 17.73 0.48 -3.53
C ASN A 16 16.25 0.27 -3.18
N LEU A 17 15.37 0.55 -4.14
CA LEU A 17 13.94 0.27 -4.02
C LEU A 17 13.67 -1.21 -4.27
N LYS A 18 12.87 -1.83 -3.40
CA LYS A 18 12.52 -3.25 -3.47
C LYS A 18 11.04 -3.40 -3.76
N VAL A 19 10.69 -4.25 -4.71
CA VAL A 19 9.30 -4.73 -4.84
C VAL A 19 9.05 -5.79 -3.78
N VAL A 20 7.93 -5.65 -3.08
CA VAL A 20 7.43 -6.63 -2.11
C VAL A 20 5.98 -6.97 -2.48
N SER A 21 5.67 -8.26 -2.52
CA SER A 21 4.29 -8.73 -2.59
C SER A 21 3.67 -8.56 -1.21
N TYR A 22 2.74 -7.61 -1.06
CA TYR A 22 2.05 -7.41 0.22
C TYR A 22 0.70 -8.12 0.17
N ASN A 23 0.64 -9.34 0.72
CA ASN A 23 -0.63 -10.02 0.92
C ASN A 23 -1.34 -9.36 2.11
N ARG A 24 -2.42 -8.61 1.84
CA ARG A 24 -3.25 -7.94 2.86
C ARG A 24 -4.07 -8.97 3.64
N LYS A 25 -3.42 -9.86 4.40
CA LYS A 25 -4.09 -10.63 5.43
C LYS A 25 -4.49 -9.67 6.56
N ASN A 26 -5.79 -9.37 6.62
CA ASN A 26 -6.51 -8.58 7.65
C ASN A 26 -6.58 -7.06 7.43
N ASP A 27 -7.77 -6.59 7.01
CA ASP A 27 -8.64 -5.67 7.78
C ASP A 27 -9.84 -5.22 6.93
N ALA A 28 -10.49 -6.14 6.23
CA ALA A 28 -11.76 -5.88 5.56
C ALA A 28 -12.88 -6.46 6.43
N THR A 29 -13.54 -5.62 7.23
CA THR A 29 -14.79 -5.97 7.88
C THR A 29 -15.88 -6.05 6.81
N ALA A 30 -16.34 -7.27 6.51
CA ALA A 30 -17.44 -7.48 5.58
C ALA A 30 -18.78 -7.15 6.26
N PHE A 31 -19.62 -6.37 5.59
CA PHE A 31 -21.03 -6.21 5.97
C PHE A 31 -21.87 -6.94 4.92
N THR A 32 -22.62 -7.96 5.32
CA THR A 32 -23.64 -8.54 4.45
C THR A 32 -24.91 -7.68 4.50
N PRO A 33 -25.55 -7.40 3.37
CA PRO A 33 -26.84 -6.74 3.40
C PRO A 33 -27.90 -7.71 3.92
N THR A 34 -28.69 -7.22 4.88
CA THR A 34 -30.03 -7.68 5.30
C THR A 34 -30.15 -8.91 6.22
N ASN A 35 -30.54 -8.64 7.47
CA ASN A 35 -31.62 -9.41 8.10
C ASN A 35 -32.98 -9.03 7.44
N ILE A 36 -34.04 -9.77 7.72
CA ILE A 36 -35.39 -9.60 7.12
C ILE A 36 -35.99 -8.19 7.38
N ASP A 37 -35.39 -7.41 8.29
CA ASP A 37 -35.81 -6.08 8.72
C ASP A 37 -34.96 -4.92 8.15
N GLY A 38 -34.00 -5.19 7.26
CA GLY A 38 -33.22 -4.12 6.60
C GLY A 38 -32.02 -3.59 7.38
N GLU A 39 -31.64 -4.20 8.51
CA GLU A 39 -30.47 -3.79 9.29
C GLU A 39 -29.18 -4.41 8.74
N LEU A 40 -28.11 -3.60 8.70
CA LEU A 40 -26.76 -4.07 8.39
C LEU A 40 -26.22 -4.85 9.58
N VAL A 41 -26.03 -6.16 9.40
CA VAL A 41 -25.40 -7.01 10.42
C VAL A 41 -23.90 -7.08 10.14
N GLN A 42 -23.09 -6.71 11.13
CA GLN A 42 -21.64 -6.89 11.07
C GLN A 42 -21.34 -8.39 11.23
N VAL A 43 -20.86 -9.04 10.17
CA VAL A 43 -20.38 -10.42 10.27
C VAL A 43 -18.88 -10.36 10.57
N PRO A 44 -18.38 -11.04 11.61
CA PRO A 44 -16.94 -11.16 11.87
C PRO A 44 -16.28 -12.16 10.91
N GLU A 45 -16.63 -12.10 9.62
CA GLU A 45 -16.01 -12.92 8.60
C GLU A 45 -14.78 -12.17 8.10
N ILE A 46 -13.61 -12.67 8.49
CA ILE A 46 -12.35 -12.25 7.90
C ILE A 46 -12.36 -12.78 6.47
N LEU A 47 -12.78 -11.95 5.52
CA LEU A 47 -12.56 -12.24 4.11
C LEU A 47 -11.05 -12.17 3.88
N GLU A 48 -10.42 -13.32 3.70
CA GLU A 48 -9.09 -13.39 3.11
C GLU A 48 -9.21 -12.90 1.66
N ILE A 49 -9.01 -11.60 1.44
CA ILE A 49 -8.87 -11.05 0.11
C ILE A 49 -7.44 -11.34 -0.31
N GLU A 50 -7.24 -12.40 -1.10
CA GLU A 50 -6.00 -12.59 -1.85
C GLU A 50 -5.90 -11.42 -2.85
N SER A 51 -5.08 -10.44 -2.50
CA SER A 51 -4.69 -9.36 -3.41
C SER A 51 -3.27 -9.64 -3.87
N ASP A 52 -3.09 -9.86 -5.17
CA ASP A 52 -1.79 -9.99 -5.83
C ASP A 52 -1.12 -8.61 -6.04
N GLU A 53 -1.51 -7.60 -5.26
CA GLU A 53 -0.96 -6.25 -5.39
C GLU A 53 0.51 -6.21 -4.97
N ASN A 54 1.34 -5.80 -5.92
CA ASN A 54 2.75 -5.53 -5.67
C ASN A 54 2.92 -4.13 -5.11
N PHE A 55 3.80 -3.99 -4.12
CA PHE A 55 4.15 -2.71 -3.51
C PHE A 55 5.65 -2.45 -3.66
N VAL A 56 6.02 -1.19 -3.66
CA VAL A 56 7.41 -0.75 -3.50
C VAL A 56 7.62 -0.40 -2.05
N GLU A 57 8.56 -1.08 -1.41
CA GLU A 57 9.05 -0.72 -0.09
C GLU A 57 10.08 0.41 -0.23
N VAL A 58 9.84 1.50 0.50
CA VAL A 58 10.64 2.72 0.43
C VAL A 58 11.12 3.12 1.82
N GLU A 59 12.43 3.15 2.04
CA GLU A 59 13.01 3.77 3.24
C GLU A 59 13.11 5.29 3.03
N ILE A 60 12.26 6.05 3.70
CA ILE A 60 12.26 7.51 3.68
C ILE A 60 13.27 8.04 4.70
N ILE A 61 14.15 8.93 4.23
CA ILE A 61 15.17 9.59 5.04
C ILE A 61 14.66 10.98 5.45
N GLY A 62 14.11 11.08 6.65
CA GLY A 62 13.75 12.37 7.24
C GLY A 62 14.90 13.01 8.01
N LYS A 63 14.69 14.26 8.45
CA LYS A 63 15.70 15.06 9.17
C LYS A 63 16.22 14.44 10.47
N ARG A 64 15.40 13.64 11.17
CA ARG A 64 15.71 13.09 12.51
C ARG A 64 15.49 11.58 12.63
N ARG A 65 14.82 10.97 11.66
CA ARG A 65 14.48 9.55 11.69
C ARG A 65 14.34 9.03 10.28
N ARG A 66 14.48 7.72 10.15
CA ARG A 66 14.13 6.95 8.96
C ARG A 66 12.90 6.12 9.27
N TRP A 67 12.08 5.86 8.26
CA TRP A 67 10.92 4.98 8.38
C TRP A 67 10.61 4.39 7.01
N THR A 68 9.89 3.28 7.03
CA THR A 68 9.48 2.57 5.82
C THR A 68 8.04 2.95 5.46
N GLU A 69 7.80 3.24 4.19
CA GLU A 69 6.46 3.34 3.61
C GLU A 69 6.35 2.35 2.45
N TRP A 70 5.12 1.91 2.16
CA TRP A 70 4.81 1.02 1.04
C TRP A 70 3.85 1.74 0.10
N TYR A 71 4.18 1.75 -1.19
CA TYR A 71 3.33 2.34 -2.23
C TYR A 71 2.92 1.28 -3.24
N PRO A 72 1.66 1.25 -3.72
CA PRO A 72 1.27 0.36 -4.80
C PRO A 72 2.19 0.56 -6.01
N LEU A 73 2.74 -0.53 -6.56
CA LEU A 73 3.78 -0.48 -7.59
C LEU A 73 3.33 0.32 -8.81
N GLU A 74 2.12 0.05 -9.32
CA GLU A 74 1.58 0.74 -10.50
C GLU A 74 1.47 2.26 -10.27
N ILE A 75 1.02 2.69 -9.10
CA ILE A 75 0.91 4.11 -8.76
C ILE A 75 2.31 4.72 -8.64
N PHE A 76 3.24 4.01 -7.98
CA PHE A 76 4.60 4.48 -7.80
C PHE A 76 5.31 4.72 -9.14
N GLU A 77 5.21 3.78 -10.08
CA GLU A 77 5.80 3.88 -11.42
C GLU A 77 5.22 5.04 -12.23
N ARG A 78 3.89 5.23 -12.16
CA ARG A 78 3.21 6.36 -12.82
C ARG A 78 3.66 7.72 -12.28
N MET A 79 3.91 7.82 -10.97
CA MET A 79 4.32 9.08 -10.34
C MET A 79 5.81 9.37 -10.47
N ASN A 80 6.62 8.34 -10.69
CA ASN A 80 8.07 8.42 -10.76
C ASN A 80 8.61 7.83 -12.09
N PRO A 81 8.17 8.36 -13.25
CA PRO A 81 8.59 7.83 -14.54
C PRO A 81 10.11 7.99 -14.69
N GLY A 82 10.83 6.88 -14.75
CA GLY A 82 12.29 6.83 -14.87
C GLY A 82 13.02 6.23 -13.67
N ILE A 83 12.33 5.98 -12.56
CA ILE A 83 12.89 5.23 -11.44
C ILE A 83 12.70 3.74 -11.70
N LYS A 84 13.80 2.99 -11.80
CA LYS A 84 13.76 1.54 -11.93
C LYS A 84 13.61 0.91 -10.55
N VAL A 85 12.54 0.14 -10.36
CA VAL A 85 12.37 -0.70 -9.18
C VAL A 85 12.90 -2.10 -9.51
N MET A 86 13.72 -2.67 -8.63
CA MET A 86 14.24 -4.03 -8.83
C MET A 86 13.25 -5.02 -8.22
N VAL A 87 12.82 -5.99 -9.04
CA VAL A 87 12.03 -7.16 -8.65
C VAL A 87 12.98 -8.26 -8.17
#